data_AF-W2KQ39-F1
#
_entry.id   AF-W2KQ39-F1
#
_cell.length_a   1.000
_cell.length_b   1.000
_cell.length_c   1.000
_cell.angle_alpha   90.00
_cell.angle_beta   90.00
_cell.angle_gamma   90.00
#
_symmetry.space_group_name_H-M   'P 1'
#
loop_
_entity.id
_entity.type
_entity.pdbx_description
1 polymer ?
#
loop_
_entity_poly.entity_id
_entity_poly.type
_entity_poly.pdbx_seq_one_letter_code
_entity_poly.pdbx_strand_id
1 'polypeptide(L)'
;MKCPWRGKILTLMPPPQKEFCKEMAEQGLKPGRIRNAMKIKMQLSEDTAPALKMVQNLVNYYSRTKLGNNDRHDKIKLMVRDAAFTGREEHAQAFMFGWDLDVDGKPVVGNGSDNNPFLVGITSKTLLMRLDRDPGTYILYVDATFKLNQVSYPVLVLGMSNKRRRFHLTAMVIVSQIVDDMYTKALAALKRVYTAATEKQLMVYYVMGDAYDAQYNAIGNTVGVGQPFVYLMCFFHVMKNVNDRLKSVEDMLANRVRKDIYDLHFAASHQDFVTKAYNILAVWRPDEATRSFADYFNKVWLSGKFIWWQCFQRSSSYATTNNPAEQFKGC
;
A
#
# COMPACT_ATOMS: atom_id res chain seq x y z
N MET A 1 39.00 -18.91 9.08
CA MET A 1 38.59 -18.15 10.28
C MET A 1 37.10 -17.84 10.20
N LYS A 2 36.30 -18.36 11.12
CA LYS A 2 34.84 -18.14 11.18
C LYS A 2 34.57 -16.81 11.88
N CYS A 3 33.81 -15.92 11.24
CA CYS A 3 33.45 -14.60 11.77
C CYS A 3 32.58 -14.72 13.05
N PRO A 4 32.90 -14.06 14.18
CA PRO A 4 32.32 -14.38 15.51
C PRO A 4 30.92 -13.81 15.77
N TRP A 5 30.30 -13.12 14.81
CA TRP A 5 29.09 -12.31 15.07
C TRP A 5 27.76 -12.99 14.71
N ARG A 6 27.74 -14.25 14.26
CA ARG A 6 26.50 -14.96 13.86
C ARG A 6 25.73 -15.67 14.99
N GLY A 7 25.98 -15.31 16.26
CA GLY A 7 25.39 -16.00 17.42
C GLY A 7 24.68 -15.14 18.47
N LYS A 8 24.59 -13.81 18.33
CA LYS A 8 24.20 -12.90 19.44
C LYS A 8 22.88 -12.11 19.27
N ILE A 9 21.86 -12.68 18.62
CA ILE A 9 20.47 -12.15 18.67
C ILE A 9 19.44 -13.29 18.88
N LEU A 10 19.77 -14.29 19.71
CA LEU A 10 18.84 -15.37 20.12
C LEU A 10 18.83 -15.62 21.64
N THR A 11 19.44 -14.71 22.42
CA THR A 11 19.78 -14.85 23.84
C THR A 11 18.86 -14.12 24.83
N LEU A 12 17.59 -13.82 24.49
CA LEU A 12 16.68 -13.11 25.43
C LEU A 12 15.28 -13.70 25.60
N MET A 13 14.95 -14.84 24.97
CA MET A 13 13.66 -15.50 25.18
C MET A 13 13.84 -16.81 25.98
N PRO A 14 13.18 -16.96 27.14
CA PRO A 14 13.19 -18.19 27.92
C PRO A 14 12.78 -19.43 27.10
N PRO A 15 13.34 -20.62 27.37
CA PRO A 15 13.01 -21.84 26.64
C PRO A 15 11.50 -22.17 26.56
N PRO A 16 10.70 -22.00 27.63
CA PRO A 16 9.24 -22.24 27.54
C PRO A 16 8.53 -21.31 26.55
N GLN A 17 8.94 -20.05 26.48
CA GLN A 17 8.39 -19.08 25.52
C GLN A 17 8.79 -19.41 24.09
N LYS A 18 10.03 -19.90 23.89
CA LYS A 18 10.51 -20.36 22.58
C LYS A 18 9.70 -21.56 22.09
N GLU A 19 9.45 -22.54 22.94
CA GLU A 19 8.71 -23.74 22.55
C GLU A 19 7.25 -23.41 22.23
N PHE A 20 6.61 -22.56 23.04
CA PHE A 20 5.27 -22.08 22.74
C PHE A 20 5.18 -21.32 21.40
N CYS A 21 6.19 -20.53 21.06
CA CYS A 21 6.21 -19.88 19.74
C CYS A 21 6.27 -20.89 18.59
N LYS A 22 7.04 -21.97 18.75
CA LYS A 22 7.17 -23.01 17.73
C LYS A 22 5.88 -23.79 17.55
N GLU A 23 5.27 -24.24 18.65
CA GLU A 23 3.97 -24.95 18.65
C GLU A 23 2.87 -24.10 17.98
N MET A 24 2.78 -22.82 18.32
CA MET A 24 1.77 -21.94 17.72
C MET A 24 2.09 -21.59 16.26
N ALA A 25 3.38 -21.57 15.89
CA ALA A 25 3.81 -21.41 14.50
C ALA A 25 3.47 -22.65 13.65
N GLU A 26 3.58 -23.86 14.20
CA GLU A 26 3.11 -25.11 13.57
C GLU A 26 1.61 -25.08 13.27
N GLN A 27 0.84 -24.47 14.16
CA GLN A 27 -0.60 -24.26 13.99
C GLN A 27 -0.94 -23.08 13.06
N GLY A 28 0.06 -22.40 12.49
CA GLY A 28 -0.13 -21.31 11.52
C GLY A 28 -0.52 -19.96 12.13
N LEU A 29 -0.36 -19.76 13.44
CA LEU A 29 -0.70 -18.49 14.09
C LEU A 29 0.34 -17.40 13.74
N LYS A 30 -0.13 -16.16 13.58
CA LYS A 30 0.73 -15.01 13.29
C LYS A 30 1.48 -14.53 14.55
N PRO A 31 2.72 -14.01 14.44
CA PRO A 31 3.54 -13.60 15.59
C PRO A 31 2.86 -12.68 16.60
N GLY A 32 2.03 -11.74 16.14
CA GLY A 32 1.24 -10.85 17.03
C GLY A 32 0.21 -11.61 17.86
N ARG A 33 -0.47 -12.61 17.27
CA ARG A 33 -1.41 -13.47 17.99
C ARG A 33 -0.69 -14.43 18.93
N ILE A 34 0.46 -14.95 18.51
CA ILE A 34 1.33 -15.79 19.35
C ILE A 34 1.75 -15.01 20.60
N ARG A 35 2.21 -13.76 20.45
CA ARG A 35 2.58 -12.91 21.60
C ARG A 35 1.41 -12.73 22.56
N ASN A 36 0.23 -12.38 22.06
CA ASN A 36 -0.95 -12.15 22.92
C ASN A 36 -1.43 -13.44 23.61
N ALA A 37 -1.47 -14.55 22.89
CA ALA A 37 -1.80 -15.86 23.45
C ALA A 37 -0.77 -16.30 24.50
N MET A 38 0.51 -15.99 24.28
CA MET A 38 1.58 -16.27 25.24
C MET A 38 1.40 -15.48 26.54
N LYS A 39 1.02 -14.19 26.46
CA LYS A 39 0.74 -13.38 27.65
C LYS A 39 -0.37 -13.98 28.50
N ILE A 40 -1.43 -14.46 27.86
CA ILE A 40 -2.57 -15.09 28.54
C ILE A 40 -2.16 -16.45 29.13
N LYS A 41 -1.56 -17.34 28.31
CA LYS A 41 -1.22 -18.71 28.71
C LYS A 41 -0.13 -18.76 29.79
N MET A 42 0.82 -17.83 29.75
CA MET A 42 1.97 -17.78 30.67
C MET A 42 1.86 -16.68 31.73
N GLN A 43 0.71 -16.02 31.84
CA GLN A 43 0.43 -14.97 32.83
C GLN A 43 1.50 -13.85 32.85
N LEU A 44 1.94 -13.40 31.66
CA LEU A 44 2.97 -12.38 31.51
C LEU A 44 2.37 -10.97 31.44
N SER A 45 2.96 -10.03 32.18
CA SER A 45 2.71 -8.59 32.05
C SER A 45 3.30 -8.02 30.75
N GLU A 46 2.99 -6.78 30.38
CA GLU A 46 3.64 -6.13 29.22
C GLU A 46 5.16 -6.06 29.37
N ASP A 47 5.66 -5.79 30.57
CA ASP A 47 7.10 -5.62 30.85
C ASP A 47 7.87 -6.95 30.85
N THR A 48 7.17 -8.06 31.12
CA THR A 48 7.76 -9.41 31.17
C THR A 48 7.53 -10.22 29.90
N ALA A 49 6.64 -9.75 29.02
CA ALA A 49 6.37 -10.38 27.74
C ALA A 49 7.51 -10.11 26.74
N PRO A 50 7.88 -11.09 25.90
CA PRO A 50 8.86 -10.86 24.87
C PRO A 50 8.36 -9.79 23.90
N ALA A 51 9.28 -8.91 23.47
CA ALA A 51 8.99 -7.91 22.46
C ALA A 51 8.49 -8.59 21.17
N LEU A 52 7.52 -7.97 20.49
CA LEU A 52 6.93 -8.53 19.27
C LEU A 52 7.99 -8.87 18.21
N LYS A 53 9.01 -8.03 18.07
CA LYS A 53 10.14 -8.25 17.17
C LYS A 53 10.90 -9.56 17.45
N MET A 54 10.99 -9.96 18.72
CA MET A 54 11.66 -11.19 19.14
C MET A 54 10.84 -12.43 18.76
N VAL A 55 9.52 -12.38 18.97
CA VAL A 55 8.59 -13.43 18.54
C VAL A 55 8.58 -13.55 17.01
N GLN A 56 8.54 -12.43 16.30
CA GLN A 56 8.63 -12.39 14.83
C GLN A 56 9.91 -13.05 14.32
N ASN A 57 11.08 -12.68 14.87
CA ASN A 57 12.35 -13.26 14.45
C ASN A 57 12.41 -14.77 14.66
N LEU A 58 11.97 -15.25 15.83
CA LEU A 58 11.97 -16.68 16.15
C LEU A 58 11.01 -17.47 15.27
N VAL A 59 9.76 -17.00 15.14
CA VAL A 59 8.72 -17.66 14.33
C VAL A 59 9.14 -17.68 12.86
N ASN A 60 9.63 -16.56 12.32
CA ASN A 60 10.10 -16.51 10.93
C ASN A 60 11.27 -17.46 10.69
N TYR A 61 12.23 -17.53 11.62
CA TYR A 61 13.36 -18.46 11.53
C TYR A 61 12.89 -19.92 11.60
N TYR A 62 12.04 -20.26 12.56
CA TYR A 62 11.51 -21.61 12.76
C TYR A 62 10.67 -22.07 11.57
N SER A 63 9.75 -21.23 11.10
CA SER A 63 8.93 -21.55 9.93
C SER A 63 9.77 -21.78 8.69
N ARG A 64 10.81 -20.97 8.44
CA ARG A 64 11.74 -21.13 7.31
C ARG A 64 12.56 -22.41 7.40
N THR A 65 13.02 -22.78 8.59
CA THR A 65 14.02 -23.86 8.76
C THR A 65 13.43 -25.21 9.12
N LYS A 66 12.22 -25.26 9.68
CA LYS A 66 11.62 -26.48 10.27
C LYS A 66 10.20 -26.80 9.78
N LEU A 67 9.43 -25.83 9.29
CA LEU A 67 8.03 -26.03 8.89
C LEU A 67 7.81 -26.13 7.37
N GLY A 68 8.86 -26.40 6.59
CA GLY A 68 8.72 -26.62 5.14
C GLY A 68 8.29 -25.37 4.34
N ASN A 69 8.49 -24.15 4.87
CA ASN A 69 8.24 -22.93 4.08
C ASN A 69 9.15 -22.84 2.84
N ASN A 70 10.27 -23.56 2.79
CA ASN A 70 11.07 -23.69 1.58
C ASN A 70 10.31 -24.46 0.49
N ASP A 71 9.67 -25.60 0.80
CA ASP A 71 8.86 -26.36 -0.17
C ASP A 71 7.67 -25.54 -0.69
N ARG A 72 7.08 -24.68 0.16
CA ARG A 72 6.05 -23.73 -0.26
C ARG A 72 6.63 -22.61 -1.13
N HIS A 73 7.81 -22.10 -0.80
CA HIS A 73 8.49 -21.07 -1.60
C HIS A 73 8.88 -21.59 -2.97
N ASP A 74 9.42 -22.80 -3.05
CA ASP A 74 9.80 -23.45 -4.30
C ASP A 74 8.57 -23.81 -5.14
N LYS A 75 7.47 -24.25 -4.50
CA LYS A 75 6.16 -24.39 -5.18
C LYS A 75 5.63 -23.07 -5.72
N ILE A 76 5.74 -21.97 -4.95
CA ILE A 76 5.32 -20.63 -5.40
C ILE A 76 6.21 -20.17 -6.56
N LYS A 77 7.53 -20.35 -6.47
CA LYS A 77 8.47 -20.06 -7.57
C LYS A 77 8.08 -20.80 -8.84
N LEU A 78 7.82 -22.10 -8.73
CA LEU A 78 7.42 -22.93 -9.87
C LEU A 78 6.09 -22.44 -10.46
N MET A 79 5.08 -22.22 -9.62
CA MET A 79 3.79 -21.66 -10.04
C MET A 79 3.94 -20.32 -10.76
N VAL A 80 4.75 -19.40 -10.23
CA VAL A 80 5.01 -18.10 -10.85
C VAL A 80 5.71 -18.26 -12.20
N ARG A 81 6.68 -19.18 -12.29
CA ARG A 81 7.42 -19.46 -13.53
C ARG A 81 6.51 -20.06 -14.61
N ASP A 82 5.65 -21.00 -14.22
CA ASP A 82 4.73 -21.70 -15.11
C ASP A 82 3.63 -20.75 -15.62
N ALA A 83 3.13 -19.87 -14.76
CA ALA A 83 2.13 -18.85 -15.11
C ALA A 83 2.73 -17.54 -15.63
N ALA A 84 4.06 -17.44 -15.80
CA ALA A 84 4.72 -16.21 -16.19
C ALA A 84 4.35 -15.79 -17.60
N PHE A 85 4.10 -14.49 -17.78
CA PHE A 85 3.78 -13.88 -19.07
C PHE A 85 4.79 -14.25 -20.16
N THR A 86 4.28 -14.78 -21.26
CA THR A 86 5.03 -15.15 -22.46
C THR A 86 4.64 -14.33 -23.69
N GLY A 87 3.57 -13.54 -23.61
CA GLY A 87 2.98 -12.82 -24.72
C GLY A 87 1.99 -13.64 -25.53
N ARG A 88 1.96 -14.97 -25.34
CA ARG A 88 1.10 -15.90 -26.09
C ARG A 88 -0.21 -16.26 -25.37
N GLU A 89 -0.42 -15.74 -24.17
CA GLU A 89 -1.63 -15.99 -23.39
C GLU A 89 -2.87 -15.47 -24.10
N GLU A 90 -3.96 -16.20 -23.99
CA GLU A 90 -5.29 -15.76 -24.44
C GLU A 90 -5.73 -14.49 -23.70
N HIS A 91 -6.62 -13.70 -24.29
CA HIS A 91 -6.97 -12.37 -23.75
C HIS A 91 -7.44 -12.39 -22.29
N ALA A 92 -8.30 -13.34 -21.95
CA ALA A 92 -8.86 -13.49 -20.60
C ALA A 92 -7.98 -14.33 -19.67
N GLN A 93 -6.98 -15.04 -20.20
CA GLN A 93 -6.11 -15.90 -19.40
C GLN A 93 -5.24 -15.05 -18.46
N ALA A 94 -5.30 -15.39 -17.18
CA ALA A 94 -4.46 -14.74 -16.19
C ALA A 94 -3.00 -15.20 -16.32
N PHE A 95 -2.08 -14.27 -16.09
CA PHE A 95 -0.65 -14.53 -16.06
C PHE A 95 0.00 -13.75 -14.92
N MET A 96 1.20 -14.21 -14.55
CA MET A 96 2.03 -13.62 -13.52
C MET A 96 3.18 -12.83 -14.14
N PHE A 97 3.60 -11.78 -13.45
CA PHE A 97 4.72 -10.95 -13.85
C PHE A 97 5.52 -10.49 -12.63
N GLY A 98 6.79 -10.13 -12.83
CA GLY A 98 7.64 -9.55 -11.79
C GLY A 98 8.46 -8.41 -12.37
N TRP A 99 9.39 -7.86 -11.58
CA TRP A 99 10.32 -6.83 -12.05
C TRP A 99 11.63 -7.45 -12.53
N ASP A 100 12.35 -8.09 -11.60
CA ASP A 100 13.58 -8.81 -11.89
C ASP A 100 13.24 -10.08 -12.69
N LEU A 101 13.96 -10.29 -13.80
CA LEU A 101 13.78 -11.43 -14.68
C LEU A 101 15.06 -12.26 -14.72
N ASP A 102 14.91 -13.58 -14.84
CA ASP A 102 16.03 -14.47 -15.09
C ASP A 102 16.42 -14.50 -16.58
N VAL A 103 17.40 -15.36 -16.90
CA VAL A 103 17.91 -15.53 -18.27
C VAL A 103 16.85 -15.99 -19.28
N ASP A 104 15.77 -16.61 -18.81
CA ASP A 104 14.66 -17.08 -19.63
C ASP A 104 13.51 -16.05 -19.72
N GLY A 105 13.73 -14.85 -19.17
CA GLY A 105 12.71 -13.79 -19.10
C GLY A 105 11.61 -14.08 -18.08
N LYS A 106 11.80 -15.03 -17.17
CA LYS A 106 10.81 -15.41 -16.16
C LYS A 106 10.99 -14.60 -14.87
N PRO A 107 9.92 -14.27 -14.13
CA PRO A 107 10.02 -13.50 -12.89
C PRO A 107 10.90 -14.18 -11.84
N VAL A 108 11.86 -13.43 -11.30
CA VAL A 108 12.64 -13.85 -10.13
C VAL A 108 11.81 -13.62 -8.88
N VAL A 109 11.50 -14.70 -8.15
CA VAL A 109 10.68 -14.64 -6.94
C VAL A 109 11.56 -14.64 -5.69
N GLY A 110 11.63 -13.50 -5.02
CA GLY A 110 12.35 -13.36 -3.77
C GLY A 110 11.71 -14.09 -2.60
N ASN A 111 12.44 -14.23 -1.49
CA ASN A 111 11.95 -14.89 -0.27
C ASN A 111 11.26 -13.92 0.70
N GLY A 112 11.11 -12.65 0.31
CA GLY A 112 10.51 -11.58 1.09
C GLY A 112 11.35 -11.08 2.26
N SER A 113 12.66 -11.31 2.24
CA SER A 113 13.60 -10.59 3.10
C SER A 113 13.96 -9.24 2.49
N ASP A 114 14.52 -8.34 3.30
CA ASP A 114 14.97 -7.02 2.83
C ASP A 114 15.99 -7.14 1.67
N ASN A 115 16.86 -8.15 1.72
CA ASN A 115 17.87 -8.41 0.68
C ASN A 115 17.32 -9.13 -0.56
N ASN A 116 16.17 -9.78 -0.43
CA ASN A 116 15.55 -10.54 -1.52
C ASN A 116 14.02 -10.41 -1.46
N PRO A 117 13.48 -9.22 -1.78
CA PRO A 117 12.07 -8.92 -1.66
C PRO A 117 11.21 -9.78 -2.58
N PHE A 118 10.02 -10.11 -2.12
CA PHE A 118 9.01 -10.79 -2.92
C PHE A 118 8.23 -9.74 -3.70
N LEU A 119 8.11 -9.91 -5.02
CA LEU A 119 7.27 -9.09 -5.88
C LEU A 119 6.69 -9.95 -7.00
N VAL A 120 5.37 -10.12 -7.00
CA VAL A 120 4.66 -10.83 -8.06
C VAL A 120 3.35 -10.11 -8.36
N GLY A 121 3.19 -9.71 -9.62
CA GLY A 121 1.96 -9.19 -10.18
C GLY A 121 1.12 -10.26 -10.86
N ILE A 122 -0.19 -10.09 -10.86
CA ILE A 122 -1.17 -10.95 -11.53
C ILE A 122 -2.11 -10.06 -12.34
N THR A 123 -2.32 -10.39 -13.61
CA THR A 123 -3.23 -9.67 -14.51
C THR A 123 -3.64 -10.56 -15.70
N SER A 124 -4.39 -10.02 -16.66
CA SER A 124 -4.62 -10.60 -17.99
C SER A 124 -4.62 -9.49 -19.05
N LYS A 125 -4.49 -9.85 -20.33
CA LYS A 125 -4.49 -8.83 -21.41
C LYS A 125 -5.79 -8.03 -21.39
N THR A 126 -6.95 -8.67 -21.17
CA THR A 126 -8.24 -8.00 -21.04
C THR A 126 -8.26 -6.96 -19.91
N LEU A 127 -7.61 -7.23 -18.77
CA LEU A 127 -7.54 -6.27 -17.67
C LEU A 127 -6.63 -5.08 -18.01
N LEU A 128 -5.48 -5.34 -18.65
CA LEU A 128 -4.53 -4.31 -19.08
C LEU A 128 -5.12 -3.39 -20.16
N MET A 129 -5.81 -3.95 -21.15
CA MET A 129 -6.44 -3.20 -22.25
C MET A 129 -7.51 -2.19 -21.77
N ARG A 130 -8.01 -2.30 -20.53
CA ARG A 130 -8.89 -1.27 -19.96
C ARG A 130 -8.22 0.10 -19.85
N LEU A 131 -6.90 0.11 -19.74
CA LEU A 131 -6.07 1.32 -19.71
C LEU A 131 -5.72 1.84 -21.11
N ASP A 132 -6.01 1.10 -22.19
CA ASP A 132 -5.81 1.53 -23.58
C ASP A 132 -6.92 2.51 -24.01
N ARG A 133 -6.86 3.71 -23.44
CA ARG A 133 -7.78 4.82 -23.64
C ARG A 133 -7.03 6.13 -23.46
N ASP A 134 -7.64 7.22 -23.90
CA ASP A 134 -7.14 8.57 -23.60
C ASP A 134 -6.93 8.73 -22.07
N PRO A 135 -5.70 9.04 -21.60
CA PRO A 135 -5.39 9.18 -20.19
C PRO A 135 -6.21 10.25 -19.46
N GLY A 136 -6.76 11.24 -20.17
CA GLY A 136 -7.68 12.23 -19.61
C GLY A 136 -9.07 11.69 -19.30
N THR A 137 -9.40 10.46 -19.73
CA THR A 137 -10.73 9.86 -19.60
C THR A 137 -10.88 8.89 -18.45
N TYR A 138 -9.80 8.56 -17.75
CA TYR A 138 -9.83 7.65 -16.61
C TYR A 138 -8.94 8.09 -15.46
N ILE A 139 -9.17 7.48 -14.30
CA ILE A 139 -8.33 7.60 -13.11
C ILE A 139 -7.70 6.24 -12.85
N LEU A 140 -6.38 6.19 -12.74
CA LEU A 140 -5.65 5.02 -12.24
C LEU A 140 -5.65 5.05 -10.70
N TYR A 141 -6.16 3.99 -10.07
CA TYR A 141 -6.11 3.81 -8.63
C TYR A 141 -4.92 2.94 -8.28
N VAL A 142 -4.13 3.37 -7.30
CA VAL A 142 -3.01 2.64 -6.73
C VAL A 142 -3.21 2.58 -5.23
N ASP A 143 -3.51 1.40 -4.71
CA ASP A 143 -3.97 1.29 -3.34
C ASP A 143 -3.43 0.04 -2.65
N ALA A 144 -2.89 0.17 -1.44
CA ALA A 144 -2.34 -0.95 -0.70
C ALA A 144 -3.38 -1.57 0.25
N THR A 145 -3.47 -2.91 0.24
CA THR A 145 -4.26 -3.67 1.22
C THR A 145 -3.45 -4.79 1.85
N PHE A 146 -3.61 -4.97 3.16
CA PHE A 146 -2.86 -5.94 3.97
C PHE A 146 -3.62 -7.24 4.24
N LYS A 147 -4.87 -7.38 3.73
CA LYS A 147 -5.80 -8.45 4.12
C LYS A 147 -5.96 -9.60 3.12
N LEU A 148 -5.25 -9.60 2.00
CA LEU A 148 -5.55 -10.52 0.89
C LEU A 148 -4.71 -11.82 0.84
N ASN A 149 -3.76 -12.04 1.75
CA ASN A 149 -2.98 -13.28 1.76
C ASN A 149 -2.62 -13.78 3.17
N GLN A 150 -2.29 -15.07 3.25
CA GLN A 150 -2.01 -15.77 4.51
C GLN A 150 -0.72 -15.28 5.19
N VAL A 151 0.22 -14.73 4.42
CA VAL A 151 1.53 -14.24 4.90
C VAL A 151 1.53 -12.75 5.27
N SER A 152 0.39 -12.06 5.17
CA SER A 152 0.25 -10.61 5.44
C SER A 152 1.14 -9.72 4.58
N TYR A 153 1.59 -10.20 3.42
CA TYR A 153 2.24 -9.35 2.43
C TYR A 153 1.24 -8.30 1.93
N PRO A 154 1.63 -7.02 1.86
CA PRO A 154 0.86 -6.03 1.16
C PRO A 154 0.51 -6.47 -0.26
N VAL A 155 -0.72 -6.20 -0.67
CA VAL A 155 -1.17 -6.32 -2.05
C VAL A 155 -1.50 -4.93 -2.54
N LEU A 156 -0.78 -4.48 -3.56
CA LEU A 156 -1.11 -3.29 -4.33
C LEU A 156 -2.23 -3.66 -5.30
N VAL A 157 -3.40 -3.09 -5.09
CA VAL A 157 -4.54 -3.19 -6.00
C VAL A 157 -4.45 -2.03 -6.98
N LEU A 158 -4.32 -2.38 -8.25
CA LEU A 158 -4.27 -1.45 -9.36
C LEU A 158 -5.58 -1.58 -10.13
N GLY A 159 -6.27 -0.48 -10.33
CA GLY A 159 -7.49 -0.49 -11.11
C GLY A 159 -7.78 0.86 -11.73
N MET A 160 -8.81 0.90 -12.56
CA MET A 160 -9.21 2.13 -13.22
C MET A 160 -10.70 2.38 -13.02
N SER A 161 -11.07 3.65 -12.94
CA SER A 161 -12.46 4.07 -13.07
C SER A 161 -12.64 4.97 -14.28
N ASN A 162 -13.71 4.72 -15.02
CA ASN A 162 -14.16 5.58 -16.10
C ASN A 162 -15.14 6.66 -15.58
N LYS A 163 -15.62 7.51 -16.49
CA LYS A 163 -16.64 8.55 -16.23
C LYS A 163 -17.98 8.02 -15.68
N ARG A 164 -18.21 6.69 -15.71
CA ARG A 164 -19.37 6.03 -15.09
C ARG A 164 -19.11 5.59 -13.65
N ARG A 165 -17.98 6.01 -13.05
CA ARG A 165 -17.63 5.82 -11.63
C ARG A 165 -17.55 4.36 -11.18
N ARG A 166 -17.38 3.43 -12.11
CA ARG A 166 -17.18 2.01 -11.80
C ARG A 166 -15.71 1.66 -11.69
N PHE A 167 -15.35 0.97 -10.61
CA PHE A 167 -14.04 0.35 -10.49
C PHE A 167 -13.89 -0.81 -11.45
N HIS A 168 -12.73 -0.91 -12.07
CA HIS A 168 -12.33 -2.07 -12.83
C HIS A 168 -10.90 -2.44 -12.44
N LEU A 169 -10.71 -3.65 -11.92
CA LEU A 169 -9.38 -4.16 -11.63
C LEU A 169 -8.53 -4.17 -12.92
N THR A 170 -7.26 -3.82 -12.79
CA THR A 170 -6.25 -3.92 -13.84
C THR A 170 -5.19 -4.93 -13.44
N ALA A 171 -4.67 -4.87 -12.22
CA ALA A 171 -3.69 -5.82 -11.73
C ALA A 171 -3.70 -5.88 -10.20
N MET A 172 -3.18 -6.97 -9.67
CA MET A 172 -2.81 -7.09 -8.25
C MET A 172 -1.33 -7.37 -8.16
N VAL A 173 -0.60 -6.67 -7.30
CA VAL A 173 0.83 -6.91 -7.08
C VAL A 173 1.09 -7.19 -5.61
N ILE A 174 1.54 -8.40 -5.33
CA ILE A 174 1.91 -8.83 -3.98
C ILE A 174 3.37 -8.40 -3.76
N VAL A 175 3.61 -7.63 -2.71
CA VAL A 175 4.95 -7.18 -2.31
C VAL A 175 5.23 -7.56 -0.86
N SER A 176 6.46 -7.95 -0.53
CA SER A 176 6.81 -8.29 0.87
C SER A 176 6.96 -7.08 1.78
N GLN A 177 7.29 -5.91 1.24
CA GLN A 177 7.39 -4.67 1.98
C GLN A 177 6.87 -3.46 1.20
N ILE A 178 6.46 -2.42 1.93
CA ILE A 178 6.00 -1.15 1.36
C ILE A 178 7.12 -0.11 1.53
N VAL A 179 8.00 -0.03 0.53
CA VAL A 179 9.08 0.97 0.44
C VAL A 179 9.16 1.50 -1.00
N ASP A 180 9.78 2.65 -1.21
CA ASP A 180 9.89 3.36 -2.51
C ASP A 180 10.32 2.45 -3.67
N ASP A 181 11.34 1.63 -3.45
CA ASP A 181 11.86 0.70 -4.44
C ASP A 181 10.79 -0.33 -4.88
N MET A 182 9.97 -0.83 -3.95
CA MET A 182 8.94 -1.82 -4.26
C MET A 182 7.79 -1.22 -5.10
N TYR A 183 7.35 0.00 -4.79
CA TYR A 183 6.37 0.69 -5.63
C TYR A 183 6.92 0.93 -7.04
N THR A 184 8.16 1.40 -7.13
CA THR A 184 8.82 1.68 -8.41
C THR A 184 8.91 0.41 -9.25
N LYS A 185 9.40 -0.70 -8.67
CA LYS A 185 9.49 -1.99 -9.33
C LYS A 185 8.11 -2.52 -9.75
N ALA A 186 7.09 -2.42 -8.90
CA ALA A 186 5.74 -2.87 -9.21
C ALA A 186 5.13 -2.11 -10.39
N LEU A 187 5.24 -0.78 -10.39
CA LEU A 187 4.69 0.08 -11.45
C LEU A 187 5.50 -0.03 -12.75
N ALA A 188 6.82 -0.15 -12.67
CA ALA A 188 7.66 -0.37 -13.83
C ALA A 188 7.41 -1.76 -14.46
N ALA A 189 7.19 -2.79 -13.64
CA ALA A 189 6.80 -4.11 -14.10
C ALA A 189 5.43 -4.07 -14.80
N LEU A 190 4.45 -3.38 -14.21
CA LEU A 190 3.13 -3.15 -14.81
C LEU A 190 3.25 -2.46 -16.17
N LYS A 191 4.03 -1.37 -16.24
CA LYS A 191 4.28 -0.62 -17.49
C LYS A 191 4.88 -1.54 -18.56
N ARG A 192 5.87 -2.36 -18.20
CA ARG A 192 6.51 -3.32 -19.11
C ARG A 192 5.52 -4.33 -19.66
N VAL A 193 4.74 -5.00 -18.81
CA VAL A 193 3.77 -6.00 -19.28
C VAL A 193 2.59 -5.38 -20.01
N TYR A 194 2.18 -4.16 -19.66
CA TYR A 194 1.21 -3.41 -20.45
C TYR A 194 1.72 -3.20 -21.87
N THR A 195 2.92 -2.65 -22.04
CA THR A 195 3.49 -2.38 -23.37
C THR A 195 3.68 -3.66 -24.18
N ALA A 196 4.11 -4.74 -23.55
CA ALA A 196 4.24 -6.02 -24.24
C ALA A 196 2.88 -6.64 -24.62
N ALA A 197 1.80 -6.37 -23.87
CA ALA A 197 0.47 -6.91 -24.13
C ALA A 197 -0.37 -6.06 -25.11
N THR A 198 -0.11 -4.76 -25.21
CA THR A 198 -0.92 -3.81 -26.00
C THR A 198 -0.14 -3.13 -27.13
N GLU A 199 1.17 -3.32 -27.18
CA GLU A 199 2.10 -2.63 -28.09
C GLU A 199 2.07 -1.09 -27.95
N LYS A 200 1.56 -0.59 -26.81
CA LYS A 200 1.42 0.83 -26.52
C LYS A 200 2.14 1.23 -25.24
N GLN A 201 2.55 2.49 -25.17
CA GLN A 201 3.06 3.05 -23.92
C GLN A 201 1.90 3.28 -22.95
N LEU A 202 2.05 2.82 -21.69
CA LEU A 202 1.10 3.16 -20.65
C LEU A 202 1.20 4.65 -20.32
N MET A 203 0.15 5.40 -20.64
CA MET A 203 0.03 6.82 -20.37
C MET A 203 -1.01 7.06 -19.29
N VAL A 204 -0.68 7.85 -18.27
CA VAL A 204 -1.56 8.11 -17.12
C VAL A 204 -1.54 9.61 -16.82
N TYR A 205 -2.73 10.21 -16.77
CA TYR A 205 -2.87 11.64 -16.43
C TYR A 205 -3.45 11.82 -15.03
N TYR A 206 -4.53 11.11 -14.68
CA TYR A 206 -5.06 11.12 -13.32
C TYR A 206 -4.68 9.86 -12.55
N VAL A 207 -4.07 10.04 -11.38
CA VAL A 207 -3.79 8.95 -10.43
C VAL A 207 -4.46 9.26 -9.10
N MET A 208 -5.09 8.27 -8.48
CA MET A 208 -5.57 8.34 -7.11
C MET A 208 -4.86 7.29 -6.26
N GLY A 209 -4.33 7.73 -5.12
CA GLY A 209 -3.59 6.85 -4.23
C GLY A 209 -3.60 7.29 -2.77
N ASP A 210 -2.70 6.70 -2.01
CA ASP A 210 -2.45 7.01 -0.61
C ASP A 210 -1.65 8.31 -0.47
N ALA A 211 -1.75 8.95 0.70
CA ALA A 211 -0.89 10.09 1.04
C ALA A 211 0.50 9.60 1.47
N TYR A 212 1.23 8.95 0.56
CA TYR A 212 2.54 8.37 0.83
C TYR A 212 3.56 8.79 -0.21
N ASP A 213 4.66 9.41 0.26
CA ASP A 213 5.71 9.97 -0.61
C ASP A 213 6.32 8.92 -1.54
N ALA A 214 6.56 7.72 -1.03
CA ALA A 214 7.09 6.60 -1.81
C ALA A 214 6.23 6.30 -3.04
N GLN A 215 4.90 6.27 -2.84
CA GLN A 215 3.94 5.98 -3.90
C GLN A 215 3.91 7.11 -4.92
N TYR A 216 3.84 8.36 -4.46
CA TYR A 216 3.90 9.54 -5.32
C TYR A 216 5.17 9.57 -6.18
N ASN A 217 6.34 9.38 -5.56
CA ASN A 217 7.63 9.39 -6.23
C ASN A 217 7.74 8.25 -7.24
N ALA A 218 7.32 7.04 -6.87
CA ALA A 218 7.33 5.88 -7.76
C ALA A 218 6.45 6.09 -9.00
N ILE A 219 5.27 6.71 -8.84
CA ILE A 219 4.40 7.06 -9.96
C ILE A 219 5.09 8.02 -10.92
N GLY A 220 5.67 9.10 -10.40
CA GLY A 220 6.41 10.08 -11.21
C GLY A 220 7.60 9.46 -11.94
N ASN A 221 8.32 8.56 -11.29
CA ASN A 221 9.51 7.90 -11.84
C ASN A 221 9.19 6.74 -12.79
N THR A 222 7.93 6.33 -12.97
CA THR A 222 7.58 5.17 -13.80
C THR A 222 6.51 5.47 -14.86
N VAL A 223 5.25 5.53 -14.45
CA VAL A 223 4.09 5.72 -15.32
C VAL A 223 3.83 7.19 -15.64
N GLY A 224 4.35 8.11 -14.82
CA GLY A 224 4.33 9.55 -15.05
C GLY A 224 5.55 10.10 -15.81
N VAL A 225 6.50 9.24 -16.22
CA VAL A 225 7.69 9.71 -16.93
C VAL A 225 7.32 10.31 -18.29
N GLY A 226 7.75 11.55 -18.53
CA GLY A 226 7.59 12.23 -19.82
C GLY A 226 6.30 13.04 -19.98
N GLN A 227 5.43 13.10 -18.96
CA GLN A 227 4.25 13.97 -18.97
C GLN A 227 3.82 14.38 -17.55
N PRO A 228 3.25 15.58 -17.36
CA PRO A 228 2.65 15.93 -16.08
C PRO A 228 1.45 15.01 -15.78
N PHE A 229 1.33 14.61 -14.51
CA PHE A 229 0.17 13.89 -13.98
C PHE A 229 -0.43 14.65 -12.79
N VAL A 230 -1.72 14.41 -12.55
CA VAL A 230 -2.47 14.94 -11.41
C VAL A 230 -2.67 13.83 -10.39
N TYR A 231 -2.11 14.02 -9.20
CA TYR A 231 -2.27 13.11 -8.07
C TYR A 231 -3.50 13.51 -7.24
N LEU A 232 -4.62 12.86 -7.53
CA LEU A 232 -5.86 13.00 -6.81
C LEU A 232 -5.77 12.33 -5.44
N MET A 233 -6.23 13.04 -4.42
CA MET A 233 -6.30 12.52 -3.06
C MET A 233 -7.70 12.07 -2.71
N CYS A 234 -7.82 10.82 -2.25
CA CYS A 234 -9.07 10.33 -1.69
C CYS A 234 -9.38 11.07 -0.38
N PHE A 235 -10.54 11.71 -0.30
CA PHE A 235 -10.94 12.45 0.91
C PHE A 235 -11.04 11.55 2.14
N PHE A 236 -11.36 10.27 1.98
CA PHE A 236 -11.29 9.30 3.08
C PHE A 236 -9.87 9.20 3.67
N HIS A 237 -8.83 9.17 2.82
CA HIS A 237 -7.44 9.16 3.30
C HIS A 237 -7.03 10.47 3.95
N VAL A 238 -7.53 11.60 3.46
CA VAL A 238 -7.36 12.90 4.15
C VAL A 238 -7.94 12.80 5.56
N MET A 239 -9.20 12.41 5.69
CA MET A 239 -9.90 12.33 6.97
C MET A 239 -9.29 11.28 7.91
N LYS A 240 -8.80 10.16 7.39
CA LYS A 240 -8.07 9.16 8.18
C LYS A 240 -6.80 9.77 8.80
N ASN A 241 -5.98 10.45 8.00
CA ASN A 241 -4.76 11.11 8.48
C ASN A 241 -5.06 12.27 9.45
N VAL A 242 -6.13 13.01 9.20
CA VAL A 242 -6.63 14.06 10.11
C VAL A 242 -7.03 13.45 11.44
N ASN A 243 -7.86 12.41 11.43
CA ASN A 243 -8.33 11.75 12.66
C ASN A 243 -7.18 11.15 13.45
N ASP A 244 -6.19 10.54 12.81
CA ASP A 244 -5.02 10.00 13.48
C ASP A 244 -4.23 11.08 14.23
N ARG A 245 -4.18 12.31 13.71
CA ARG A 245 -3.49 13.45 14.34
C ARG A 245 -4.33 14.19 15.37
N LEU A 246 -5.65 14.07 15.31
CA LEU A 246 -6.57 14.66 16.29
C LEU A 246 -6.83 13.73 17.49
N LYS A 247 -6.23 12.53 17.55
CA LYS A 247 -6.44 11.56 18.65
C LYS A 247 -6.16 12.11 20.05
N SER A 248 -5.23 13.05 20.17
CA SER A 248 -4.84 13.68 21.44
C SER A 248 -5.46 15.06 21.66
N VAL A 249 -6.34 15.50 20.75
CA VAL A 249 -7.01 16.80 20.84
C VAL A 249 -8.38 16.60 21.50
N GLU A 250 -8.82 17.56 22.31
CA GLU A 250 -10.14 17.54 22.93
C GLU A 250 -11.26 17.38 21.88
N ASP A 251 -12.25 16.53 22.15
CA ASP A 251 -13.28 16.15 21.19
C ASP A 251 -14.05 17.33 20.60
N MET A 252 -14.40 18.33 21.41
CA MET A 252 -15.10 19.52 20.93
C MET A 252 -14.28 20.28 19.89
N LEU A 253 -12.98 20.45 20.14
CA LEU A 253 -12.06 21.12 19.23
C LEU A 253 -11.79 20.28 17.98
N ALA A 254 -11.58 18.97 18.15
CA ALA A 254 -11.40 18.04 17.04
C ALA A 254 -12.63 18.01 16.11
N ASN A 255 -13.84 18.10 16.65
CA ASN A 255 -15.08 18.18 15.86
C ASN A 255 -15.19 19.48 15.06
N ARG A 256 -14.76 20.62 15.62
CA ARG A 256 -14.69 21.89 14.88
C ARG A 256 -13.71 21.77 13.71
N VAL A 257 -12.50 21.26 13.95
CA VAL A 257 -11.49 21.04 12.92
C VAL A 257 -12.01 20.12 11.80
N ARG A 258 -12.69 19.03 12.14
CA ARG A 258 -13.31 18.14 11.14
C ARG A 258 -14.34 18.89 10.30
N LYS A 259 -15.24 19.66 10.93
CA LYS A 259 -16.27 20.43 10.22
C LYS A 259 -15.65 21.41 9.23
N ASP A 260 -14.66 22.17 9.66
CA ASP A 260 -13.92 23.12 8.82
C ASP A 260 -13.30 22.42 7.59
N ILE A 261 -12.75 21.21 7.77
CA ILE A 261 -12.18 20.42 6.66
C ILE A 261 -13.27 19.92 5.69
N TYR A 262 -14.44 19.55 6.19
CA TYR A 262 -15.59 19.25 5.33
C TYR A 262 -16.05 20.50 4.55
N ASP A 263 -16.06 21.67 5.17
CA ASP A 263 -16.43 22.94 4.52
C ASP A 263 -15.44 23.32 3.41
N LEU A 264 -14.17 22.94 3.56
CA LEU A 264 -13.14 23.05 2.51
C LEU A 264 -13.35 22.01 1.40
N HIS A 265 -13.64 20.75 1.74
CA HIS A 265 -13.85 19.69 0.76
C HIS A 265 -15.00 20.00 -0.20
N PHE A 266 -16.06 20.60 0.34
CA PHE A 266 -17.28 21.00 -0.38
C PHE A 266 -17.29 22.48 -0.78
N ALA A 267 -16.14 23.15 -0.83
CA ALA A 267 -16.05 24.50 -1.34
C ALA A 267 -16.62 24.60 -2.78
N ALA A 268 -17.34 25.68 -3.07
CA ALA A 268 -18.07 25.82 -4.34
C ALA A 268 -17.14 26.12 -5.53
N SER A 269 -15.96 26.67 -5.27
CA SER A 269 -14.97 27.03 -6.28
C SER A 269 -13.57 27.09 -5.67
N HIS A 270 -12.56 27.25 -6.53
CA HIS A 270 -11.19 27.49 -6.08
C HIS A 270 -11.07 28.76 -5.23
N GLN A 271 -11.77 29.84 -5.62
CA GLN A 271 -11.73 31.09 -4.87
C GLN A 271 -12.37 30.93 -3.48
N ASP A 272 -13.53 30.26 -3.42
CA ASP A 272 -14.19 29.95 -2.15
C ASP A 272 -13.28 29.12 -1.24
N PHE A 273 -12.63 28.11 -1.80
CA PHE A 273 -11.67 27.26 -1.08
C PHE A 273 -10.51 28.06 -0.49
N VAL A 274 -9.86 28.93 -1.29
CA VAL A 274 -8.73 29.74 -0.84
C VAL A 274 -9.16 30.69 0.28
N THR A 275 -10.30 31.37 0.13
CA THR A 275 -10.85 32.26 1.15
C THR A 275 -11.15 31.51 2.46
N LYS A 276 -11.83 30.37 2.38
CA LYS A 276 -12.11 29.53 3.55
C LYS A 276 -10.84 29.03 4.22
N ALA A 277 -9.88 28.53 3.44
CA ALA A 277 -8.61 28.00 3.96
C ALA A 277 -7.82 29.07 4.72
N TYR A 278 -7.76 30.29 4.18
CA TYR A 278 -7.13 31.43 4.85
C TYR A 278 -7.79 31.72 6.19
N ASN A 279 -9.12 31.84 6.22
CA ASN A 279 -9.88 32.14 7.44
C ASN A 279 -9.74 31.03 8.49
N ILE A 280 -9.84 29.77 8.09
CA ILE A 280 -9.70 28.61 8.98
C ILE A 280 -8.31 28.56 9.60
N LEU A 281 -7.24 28.74 8.81
CA LEU A 281 -5.88 28.76 9.33
C LEU A 281 -5.63 29.95 10.27
N ALA A 282 -6.27 31.09 10.04
CA ALA A 282 -6.21 32.25 10.93
C ALA A 282 -6.85 31.97 12.30
N VAL A 283 -7.81 31.04 12.38
CA VAL A 283 -8.42 30.58 13.63
C VAL A 283 -7.58 29.50 14.31
N TRP A 284 -7.06 28.52 13.57
CA TRP A 284 -6.33 27.39 14.16
C TRP A 284 -4.90 27.74 14.60
N ARG A 285 -4.20 28.66 13.94
CA ARG A 285 -2.80 28.98 14.28
C ARG A 285 -2.60 29.66 15.64
N PRO A 286 -3.44 30.62 16.05
CA PRO A 286 -3.31 31.27 17.35
C PRO A 286 -3.54 30.31 18.53
N ASP A 287 -4.46 29.36 18.40
CA ASP A 287 -4.78 28.37 19.44
C ASP A 287 -3.64 27.35 19.62
N GLU A 288 -3.10 27.29 20.84
CA GLU A 288 -2.00 26.39 21.19
C GLU A 288 -2.33 24.91 20.92
N ALA A 289 -3.58 24.51 21.12
CA ALA A 289 -4.03 23.13 20.94
C ALA A 289 -4.11 22.71 19.46
N THR A 290 -4.28 23.67 18.53
CA THR A 290 -4.41 23.37 17.09
C THR A 290 -3.29 23.92 16.23
N ARG A 291 -2.38 24.73 16.76
CA ARG A 291 -1.26 25.35 16.02
C ARG A 291 -0.43 24.34 15.24
N SER A 292 0.03 23.28 15.91
CA SER A 292 0.86 22.23 15.27
C SER A 292 0.10 21.48 14.17
N PHE A 293 -1.21 21.28 14.37
CA PHE A 293 -2.08 20.68 13.36
C PHE A 293 -2.28 21.62 12.18
N ALA A 294 -2.46 22.92 12.39
CA ALA A 294 -2.61 23.92 11.33
C ALA A 294 -1.38 23.97 10.42
N ASP A 295 -0.18 23.95 11.00
CA ASP A 295 1.08 23.94 10.25
C ASP A 295 1.24 22.65 9.43
N TYR A 296 0.93 21.51 10.04
CA TYR A 296 0.86 20.23 9.33
C TYR A 296 -0.15 20.29 8.17
N PHE A 297 -1.36 20.78 8.43
CA PHE A 297 -2.45 20.75 7.46
C PHE A 297 -2.13 21.63 6.26
N ASN A 298 -1.60 22.84 6.53
CA ASN A 298 -1.13 23.74 5.50
C ASN A 298 -0.02 23.09 4.64
N LYS A 299 1.00 22.51 5.29
CA LYS A 299 2.14 21.89 4.61
C LYS A 299 1.74 20.72 3.72
N VAL A 300 0.83 19.86 4.17
CA VAL A 300 0.52 18.59 3.50
C VAL A 300 -0.65 18.74 2.52
N TRP A 301 -1.74 19.38 2.94
CA TRP A 301 -3.03 19.34 2.23
C TRP A 301 -3.37 20.64 1.48
N LEU A 302 -2.66 21.75 1.75
CA LEU A 302 -2.91 23.04 1.09
C LEU A 302 -1.77 23.49 0.16
N SER A 303 -0.52 23.18 0.51
CA SER A 303 0.66 23.59 -0.27
C SER A 303 1.58 22.44 -0.67
N GLY A 304 1.26 21.21 -0.27
CA GLY A 304 2.08 20.02 -0.49
C GLY A 304 1.80 19.29 -1.81
N LYS A 305 2.24 18.03 -1.88
CA LYS A 305 1.99 17.13 -3.01
C LYS A 305 0.54 16.63 -3.08
N PHE A 306 -0.15 16.61 -1.95
CA PHE A 306 -1.43 15.92 -1.74
C PHE A 306 -2.61 16.90 -1.67
N ILE A 307 -2.59 17.94 -2.51
CA ILE A 307 -3.53 19.06 -2.44
C ILE A 307 -4.86 18.80 -3.17
N TRP A 308 -4.93 17.77 -4.02
CA TRP A 308 -6.07 17.57 -4.92
C TRP A 308 -7.19 16.69 -4.32
N TRP A 309 -7.87 17.18 -3.28
CA TRP A 309 -8.92 16.44 -2.55
C TRP A 309 -10.29 17.13 -2.54
N GLN A 310 -10.44 18.28 -3.20
CA GLN A 310 -11.67 19.08 -3.18
C GLN A 310 -12.64 18.66 -4.29
N CYS A 311 -13.95 18.78 -4.04
CA CYS A 311 -14.99 18.38 -4.99
C CYS A 311 -14.95 19.20 -6.30
N PHE A 312 -14.68 20.51 -6.22
CA PHE A 312 -14.71 21.42 -7.37
C PHE A 312 -13.59 21.19 -8.39
N GLN A 313 -12.51 20.50 -8.00
CA GLN A 313 -11.36 20.27 -8.89
C GLN A 313 -11.61 19.21 -9.96
N ARG A 314 -12.75 18.53 -9.95
CA ARG A 314 -13.08 17.51 -10.95
C ARG A 314 -14.26 17.91 -11.82
N SER A 315 -14.11 17.67 -13.12
CA SER A 315 -15.24 17.65 -14.05
C SER A 315 -16.27 16.63 -13.55
N SER A 316 -17.56 16.95 -13.69
CA SER A 316 -18.74 16.38 -12.99
C SER A 316 -18.93 14.84 -13.01
N SER A 317 -18.03 14.06 -13.60
CA SER A 317 -18.22 12.64 -13.88
C SER A 317 -17.44 11.64 -13.00
N TYR A 318 -16.50 12.05 -12.14
CA TYR A 318 -15.70 11.10 -11.33
C TYR A 318 -16.09 11.02 -9.84
N ALA A 319 -15.94 9.84 -9.20
CA ALA A 319 -16.42 9.56 -7.84
C ALA A 319 -15.65 10.30 -6.74
N THR A 320 -16.33 11.08 -5.90
CA THR A 320 -15.76 12.00 -4.90
C THR A 320 -15.55 11.44 -3.50
N THR A 321 -16.29 10.40 -3.09
CA THR A 321 -16.44 10.08 -1.66
C THR A 321 -16.21 8.62 -1.25
N ASN A 322 -15.83 7.75 -2.18
CA ASN A 322 -15.11 6.54 -1.84
C ASN A 322 -14.13 6.26 -2.95
N ASN A 323 -12.93 5.82 -2.58
CA ASN A 323 -12.09 5.11 -3.52
C ASN A 323 -12.89 3.84 -3.89
N PRO A 324 -13.28 3.63 -5.15
CA PRO A 324 -13.97 2.41 -5.54
C PRO A 324 -13.13 1.14 -5.23
N ALA A 325 -11.80 1.29 -5.08
CA ALA A 325 -10.94 0.23 -4.56
C ALA A 325 -11.14 -0.05 -3.06
N GLU A 326 -11.60 0.91 -2.25
CA GLU A 326 -11.97 0.67 -0.85
C GLU A 326 -13.26 -0.17 -0.75
N GLN A 327 -14.23 0.04 -1.65
CA GLN A 327 -15.39 -0.87 -1.76
C GLN A 327 -14.95 -2.28 -2.15
N PHE A 328 -13.97 -2.41 -3.05
CA PHE A 328 -13.38 -3.70 -3.42
C PHE A 328 -12.67 -4.40 -2.24
N LYS A 329 -12.07 -3.65 -1.30
CA LYS A 329 -11.48 -4.20 -0.06
C LYS A 329 -12.51 -4.59 1.01
N GLY A 330 -13.72 -4.03 0.94
CA GLY A 330 -14.79 -4.22 1.92
C GLY A 330 -15.68 -5.45 1.68
N CYS A 331 -15.47 -6.16 0.57
CA CYS A 331 -16.12 -7.44 0.26
C CYS A 331 -15.38 -8.63 0.88
#